data_AF-A0A1E5UXX0-F1
#
_entry.id   AF-A0A1E5UXX0-F1
#
_cell.length_a   1.000
_cell.length_b   1.000
_cell.length_c   1.000
_cell.angle_alpha   90.00
_cell.angle_beta   90.00
_cell.angle_gamma   90.00
#
_symmetry.space_group_name_H-M   'P 1'
#
loop_
_entity.id
_entity.type
_entity.pdbx_description
1 polymer ?
#
loop_
_entity_poly.entity_id
_entity_poly.type
_entity_poly.pdbx_seq_one_letter_code
_entity_poly.pdbx_strand_id
1 'polypeptide(L)' 'LWEYYVSTDTVGATLHCAELYDCPELKRNCIAFVAKEENVKKTVSTDGFLQLVQRIPSVIADLRKKLGV' A
#
# COMPACT_ATOMS: atom_id res chain seq x y z
N LEU A 1 -4.76 13.26 9.97
CA LEU A 1 -3.59 13.92 9.33
C LEU A 1 -3.00 13.08 8.21
N TRP A 2 -2.64 11.81 8.41
CA TRP A 2 -2.09 10.96 7.35
C TRP A 2 -3.02 10.80 6.13
N GLU A 3 -4.34 10.68 6.36
CA GLU A 3 -5.36 10.56 5.30
C GLU A 3 -5.42 11.77 4.36
N TYR A 4 -4.84 12.91 4.73
CA TYR A 4 -4.76 14.10 3.86
C TYR A 4 -3.62 14.00 2.83
N TYR A 5 -2.58 13.21 3.12
CA TYR A 5 -1.38 13.09 2.31
C TYR A 5 -1.28 11.76 1.55
N VAL A 6 -2.22 10.83 1.81
CA VAL A 6 -2.27 9.51 1.15
C VAL A 6 -3.37 9.48 0.10
N SER A 7 -2.96 9.23 -1.14
CA SER A 7 -3.81 8.98 -2.30
C SER A 7 -3.42 7.67 -2.97
N THR A 8 -4.14 7.27 -4.01
CA THR A 8 -3.78 6.09 -4.83
C THR A 8 -2.40 6.21 -5.47
N ASP A 9 -1.93 7.43 -5.73
CA ASP A 9 -0.63 7.71 -6.33
C ASP A 9 0.50 7.74 -5.29
N THR A 10 0.22 8.22 -4.08
CA THR A 10 1.25 8.39 -3.03
C THR A 10 1.37 7.19 -2.09
N VAL A 11 0.33 6.36 -1.97
CA VAL A 11 0.30 5.25 -1.00
C VAL A 11 1.42 4.23 -1.22
N GLY A 12 1.87 4.03 -2.46
CA GLY A 12 3.01 3.15 -2.76
C GLY A 12 4.31 3.64 -2.11
N ALA A 13 4.61 4.94 -2.22
CA ALA A 13 5.78 5.54 -1.58
C ALA A 13 5.64 5.57 -0.05
N THR A 14 4.44 5.87 0.47
CA THR A 14 4.18 5.82 1.91
C THR A 14 4.37 4.41 2.48
N LEU A 15 3.89 3.38 1.78
CA LEU A 15 4.04 1.99 2.18
C LEU A 15 5.50 1.52 2.10
N HIS A 16 6.27 1.99 1.11
CA HIS A 16 7.72 1.76 1.06
C HIS A 16 8.42 2.30 2.32
N CYS A 17 8.14 3.56 2.68
CA CYS A 17 8.68 4.15 3.90
C CYS A 17 8.24 3.39 5.15
N ALA A 18 6.98 2.96 5.20
CA ALA A 18 6.48 2.20 6.35
C ALA A 18 7.20 0.87 6.54
N GLU A 19 7.55 0.17 5.46
CA GLU A 19 8.35 -1.05 5.53
C GLU A 19 9.81 -0.75 5.90
N LEU A 20 10.41 0.25 5.26
CA LEU A 20 11.83 0.59 5.43
C LEU A 20 12.16 1.01 6.87
N TYR A 21 11.25 1.74 7.51
CA TYR A 21 11.42 2.26 8.87
C TYR A 21 10.66 1.45 9.93
N ASP A 22 10.24 0.22 9.60
CA ASP A 22 9.50 -0.69 10.50
C ASP A 22 8.37 0.01 11.27
N CYS A 23 7.48 0.66 10.52
CA CYS A 23 6.31 1.37 11.04
C CYS A 23 5.04 0.51 10.84
N PRO A 24 4.78 -0.49 11.69
CA PRO A 24 3.77 -1.51 11.42
C PRO A 24 2.33 -0.96 11.40
N GLU A 25 2.05 0.09 12.16
CA GLU A 25 0.74 0.74 12.13
C GLU A 25 0.49 1.47 10.81
N LEU A 26 1.47 2.25 10.34
CA LEU A 26 1.38 2.94 9.06
C LEU A 26 1.26 1.94 7.90
N LYS A 27 2.02 0.84 7.96
CA LYS A 27 1.92 -0.27 7.00
C LYS A 27 0.49 -0.81 6.95
N ARG A 28 -0.09 -1.17 8.11
CA ARG A 28 -1.48 -1.67 8.19
C ARG A 28 -2.48 -0.68 7.63
N ASN A 29 -2.32 0.61 7.92
CA ASN A 29 -3.19 1.67 7.44
C ASN A 29 -3.10 1.83 5.91
N CYS A 30 -1.90 1.78 5.34
CA CYS A 30 -1.70 1.79 3.89
C CYS A 30 -2.34 0.58 3.23
N ILE A 31 -2.11 -0.64 3.74
CA ILE A 31 -2.72 -1.86 3.21
C ILE A 31 -4.26 -1.78 3.27
N ALA A 32 -4.81 -1.28 4.37
CA ALA A 32 -6.25 -1.07 4.51
C ALA A 32 -6.79 -0.03 3.52
N PHE A 33 -6.04 1.05 3.25
CA PHE A 33 -6.40 2.04 2.24
C PHE A 33 -6.41 1.45 0.82
N VAL A 34 -5.39 0.67 0.48
CA VAL A 34 -5.28 0.01 -0.84
C VAL A 34 -6.39 -1.02 -1.02
N ALA A 35 -6.76 -1.76 0.03
CA ALA A 35 -7.78 -2.79 -0.02
C ALA A 35 -9.22 -2.26 -0.19
N LYS A 36 -9.45 -0.94 -0.13
CA LYS A 36 -10.77 -0.37 -0.43
C LYS A 36 -11.10 -0.54 -1.91
N GLU A 37 -12.35 -0.87 -2.23
CA GLU A 37 -12.79 -1.19 -3.60
C GLU A 37 -12.49 -0.05 -4.59
N GLU A 38 -12.70 1.20 -4.19
CA GLU A 38 -12.46 2.37 -5.01
C GLU A 38 -10.97 2.67 -5.26
N ASN A 39 -10.09 2.09 -4.44
CA ASN A 39 -8.66 2.34 -4.45
C ASN A 39 -7.86 1.19 -5.05
N VAL A 40 -8.25 -0.06 -4.81
CA VAL A 40 -7.43 -1.23 -5.16
C VAL A 40 -7.05 -1.20 -6.63
N LYS A 41 -8.03 -1.05 -7.52
CA LYS A 41 -7.81 -1.03 -8.98
C LYS A 41 -6.93 0.14 -9.41
N LYS A 42 -7.13 1.32 -8.82
CA LYS A 42 -6.35 2.52 -9.14
C LYS A 42 -4.90 2.36 -8.70
N THR A 43 -4.70 2.00 -7.42
CA THR A 43 -3.39 1.85 -6.81
C THR A 43 -2.57 0.76 -7.52
N VAL A 44 -3.12 -0.44 -7.76
CA VAL A 44 -2.35 -1.54 -8.38
C VAL A 44 -1.97 -1.26 -9.84
N SER A 45 -2.59 -0.26 -10.46
CA SER A 45 -2.28 0.17 -11.82
C SER A 45 -1.24 1.30 -11.86
N THR A 46 -0.79 1.82 -10.71
CA THR A 46 0.24 2.87 -10.65
C THR A 46 1.64 2.29 -10.75
N ASP A 47 2.53 2.99 -11.46
CA ASP A 47 3.94 2.62 -11.53
C ASP A 47 4.60 2.58 -10.16
N GLY A 48 4.22 3.49 -9.26
CA GLY A 48 4.74 3.54 -7.89
C GLY A 48 4.42 2.26 -7.11
N PHE A 49 3.20 1.73 -7.23
CA PHE A 49 2.83 0.48 -6.58
C PHE A 49 3.50 -0.73 -7.25
N LEU A 50 3.60 -0.76 -8.58
CA LEU A 50 4.29 -1.82 -9.31
C LEU A 50 5.77 -1.91 -8.93
N GLN A 51 6.46 -0.76 -8.82
CA GLN A 51 7.84 -0.69 -8.35
C GLN A 51 7.97 -1.13 -6.88
N LEU A 52 7.02 -0.75 -6.03
CA LEU A 52 6.98 -1.19 -4.63
C LEU A 52 6.94 -2.72 -4.54
N VAL A 53 6.02 -3.38 -5.23
CA VAL A 53 5.86 -4.84 -5.11
C VAL A 53 7.03 -5.62 -5.71
N GLN A 54 7.74 -5.05 -6.68
CA GLN A 54 8.99 -5.62 -7.20
C GLN A 54 10.11 -5.58 -6.15
N ARG A 55 10.21 -4.49 -5.39
CA ARG A 55 11.23 -4.32 -4.34
C ARG A 55 10.86 -5.04 -3.04
N ILE A 56 9.57 -5.08 -2.73
CA ILE A 56 9.02 -5.55 -1.45
C ILE A 56 7.84 -6.49 -1.73
N PRO A 57 8.10 -7.77 -2.08
CA PRO A 57 7.05 -8.71 -2.44
C PRO A 57 6.08 -9.05 -1.29
N SER A 58 6.50 -8.88 -0.03
CA SER A 58 5.66 -9.10 1.17
C SER A 58 4.38 -8.27 1.16
N VAL A 59 4.41 -7.08 0.55
CA VAL A 59 3.25 -6.20 0.41
C VAL A 59 2.10 -6.88 -0.33
N ILE A 60 2.38 -7.69 -1.36
CA ILE A 60 1.33 -8.44 -2.08
C ILE A 60 0.68 -9.47 -1.15
N ALA A 61 1.47 -10.17 -0.34
CA ALA A 61 0.95 -11.18 0.58
C ALA A 61 0.03 -10.53 1.64
N ASP A 62 0.44 -9.39 2.19
CA ASP A 62 -0.35 -8.64 3.16
C ASP A 62 -1.65 -8.10 2.54
N LEU A 63 -1.58 -7.61 1.30
CA LEU A 63 -2.76 -7.13 0.59
C LEU A 63 -3.73 -8.27 0.25
N ARG A 64 -3.25 -9.42 -0.23
CA ARG A 64 -4.06 -10.61 -0.49
C ARG A 64 -4.78 -11.10 0.77
N LYS A 65 -4.03 -11.20 1.88
CA LYS A 65 -4.60 -11.51 3.20
C LYS A 65 -5.69 -10.52 3.61
N LYS A 66 -5.50 -9.22 3.33
CA LYS A 66 -6.50 -8.18 3.64
C LYS A 66 -7.74 -8.28 2.76
N LEU A 67 -7.58 -8.68 1.49
CA LEU A 67 -8.66 -8.88 0.52
C LEU A 67 -9.38 -10.24 0.70
N GLY A 68 -8.80 -11.17 1.46
CA GLY A 68 -9.36 -12.51 1.65
C GLY A 68 -9.21 -13.42 0.42
N VAL A 69 -8.15 -13.20 -0.37
CA VAL A 69 -7.81 -13.97 -1.58
C VAL A 69 -6.50 -14.72 -1.47
#